data_AF-A0A7L4RNG3-F1
#
_entry.id   AF-A0A7L4RNG3-F1
#
_cell.length_a   1.000
_cell.length_b   1.000
_cell.length_c   1.000
_cell.angle_alpha   90.00
_cell.angle_beta   90.00
_cell.angle_gamma   90.00
#
_symmetry.space_group_name_H-M   'P 1'
#
loop_
_entity.id
_entity.type
_entity.pdbx_description
1 polymer ?
#
loop_
_entity_poly.entity_id
_entity_poly.type
_entity_poly.pdbx_seq_one_letter_code
_entity_poly.pdbx_strand_id
1 'polypeptide(L)'
;SVVDKWILGELSETVRVATKAMDAYDYYTAITAIHSFFWHSFCDYYLEDIKHRIYGLDLESKRGAQRALKEVLETTLKLLAPFAPYTSEEIFSELFAKRGESLHAQEWPEAKREVDAAVKQAADLMHSVLSETRKFKAGKGLSLNAPVARIEVGMGVEEARALADVIDEIKAVAKASVVEVKHSEKEFFVKVVVE
;
A
#
# COMPACT_ATOMS: atom_id res chain seq x y z
N SER A 1 4.26 4.31 9.86
CA SER A 1 4.06 2.87 10.16
C SER A 1 4.86 2.03 9.17
N VAL A 2 4.83 0.69 9.29
CA VAL A 2 5.40 -0.23 8.29
C VAL A 2 4.75 0.00 6.91
N VAL A 3 3.42 0.09 6.85
CA VAL A 3 2.68 0.30 5.59
C VAL A 3 3.02 1.64 4.90
N ASP A 4 3.24 2.72 5.66
CA ASP A 4 3.65 4.02 5.08
C ASP A 4 5.06 3.94 4.48
N LYS A 5 5.98 3.27 5.18
CA LYS A 5 7.37 3.11 4.70
C LYS A 5 7.41 2.23 3.46
N TRP A 6 6.61 1.16 3.44
CA TRP A 6 6.48 0.25 2.33
C TRP A 6 6.01 0.98 1.07
N ILE A 7 4.85 1.67 1.11
CA ILE A 7 4.32 2.32 -0.11
C ILE A 7 5.24 3.42 -0.66
N LEU A 8 5.94 4.16 0.21
CA LEU A 8 6.89 5.20 -0.20
C LEU A 8 8.14 4.62 -0.84
N GLY A 9 8.52 3.40 -0.44
CA GLY A 9 9.59 2.67 -1.08
C GLY A 9 9.17 2.05 -2.42
N GLU A 10 7.97 1.46 -2.51
CA GLU A 10 7.38 1.00 -3.77
C GLU A 10 7.24 2.14 -4.79
N LEU A 11 6.85 3.33 -4.33
CA LEU A 11 6.81 4.55 -5.15
C LEU A 11 8.22 4.92 -5.65
N SER A 12 9.22 4.86 -4.77
CA SER A 12 10.60 5.20 -5.15
C SER A 12 11.13 4.23 -6.21
N GLU A 13 10.82 2.93 -6.09
CA GLU A 13 11.18 1.95 -7.12
C GLU A 13 10.46 2.20 -8.44
N THR A 14 9.16 2.53 -8.38
CA THR A 14 8.38 2.91 -9.56
C THR A 14 8.98 4.12 -10.26
N VAL A 15 9.42 5.13 -9.51
CA VAL A 15 10.14 6.29 -10.05
C VAL A 15 11.42 5.85 -10.75
N ARG A 16 12.26 4.99 -10.14
CA ARG A 16 13.50 4.49 -10.79
C ARG A 16 13.22 3.79 -12.12
N VAL A 17 12.25 2.88 -12.13
CA VAL A 17 11.88 2.10 -13.32
C VAL A 17 11.33 3.03 -14.40
N ALA A 18 10.39 3.91 -14.05
CA ALA A 18 9.80 4.85 -14.99
C ALA A 18 10.83 5.83 -15.57
N THR A 19 11.69 6.42 -14.73
CA THR A 19 12.77 7.31 -15.19
C THR A 19 13.70 6.61 -16.17
N LYS A 20 14.22 5.43 -15.81
CA LYS A 20 15.13 4.68 -16.68
C LYS A 20 14.48 4.30 -18.02
N ALA A 21 13.20 3.93 -17.99
CA ALA A 21 12.45 3.58 -19.19
C ALA A 21 12.19 4.82 -20.08
N MET A 22 11.82 5.96 -19.48
CA MET A 22 11.64 7.23 -20.19
C MET A 22 12.95 7.72 -20.84
N ASP A 23 14.08 7.63 -20.13
CA ASP A 23 15.41 7.97 -20.66
C ASP A 23 15.82 7.09 -21.85
N ALA A 24 15.33 5.85 -21.88
CA ALA A 24 15.54 4.89 -22.96
C ALA A 24 14.46 4.96 -24.06
N TYR A 25 13.53 5.91 -23.99
CA TYR A 25 12.36 6.02 -24.88
C TYR A 25 11.44 4.79 -24.87
N ASP A 26 11.50 3.96 -23.82
CA ASP A 26 10.61 2.82 -23.60
C ASP A 26 9.37 3.24 -22.79
N TYR A 27 8.46 3.92 -23.48
CA TYR A 27 7.22 4.41 -22.88
C TYR A 27 6.31 3.29 -22.36
N TYR A 28 6.39 2.10 -22.95
CA TYR A 28 5.57 0.95 -22.56
C TYR A 28 5.96 0.44 -21.19
N THR A 29 7.26 0.27 -20.94
CA THR A 29 7.77 -0.14 -19.62
C THR A 29 7.44 0.92 -18.56
N ALA A 30 7.60 2.20 -18.90
CA ALA A 30 7.28 3.30 -17.98
C ALA A 30 5.81 3.29 -17.55
N ILE A 31 4.86 3.31 -18.50
CA ILE A 31 3.43 3.35 -18.16
C ILE A 31 2.96 2.06 -17.48
N THR A 32 3.53 0.91 -17.84
CA THR A 32 3.20 -0.38 -17.22
C THR A 32 3.64 -0.41 -15.76
N ALA A 33 4.84 0.08 -15.44
CA ALA A 33 5.32 0.18 -14.07
C ALA A 33 4.44 1.12 -13.22
N ILE A 34 4.11 2.31 -13.76
CA ILE A 34 3.24 3.29 -13.10
C ILE A 34 1.85 2.71 -12.86
N HIS A 35 1.27 2.06 -13.87
CA HIS A 35 -0.05 1.43 -13.78
C HIS A 35 -0.10 0.32 -12.74
N SER A 36 0.92 -0.57 -12.75
CA SER A 36 1.04 -1.66 -11.78
C SER A 36 1.11 -1.12 -10.36
N PHE A 37 1.95 -0.11 -10.11
CA PHE A 37 2.05 0.53 -8.80
C PHE A 37 0.72 1.16 -8.37
N PHE A 38 0.10 1.96 -9.25
CA PHE A 38 -1.12 2.69 -8.94
C PHE A 38 -2.26 1.76 -8.54
N TRP A 39 -2.49 0.68 -9.30
CA TRP A 39 -3.57 -0.25 -9.01
C TRP A 39 -3.21 -1.22 -7.88
N HIS A 40 -2.08 -1.92 -8.00
CA HIS A 40 -1.82 -3.09 -7.16
C HIS A 40 -1.11 -2.75 -5.86
N SER A 41 -0.29 -1.71 -5.81
CA SER A 41 0.37 -1.31 -4.57
C SER A 41 -0.43 -0.22 -3.84
N PHE A 42 -0.87 0.80 -4.57
CA PHE A 42 -1.53 1.94 -3.98
C PHE A 42 -3.02 1.69 -3.70
N CYS A 43 -3.82 1.37 -4.72
CA CYS A 43 -5.27 1.21 -4.58
C CYS A 43 -5.67 -0.09 -3.85
N ASP A 44 -5.17 -1.24 -4.26
CA ASP A 44 -5.57 -2.56 -3.72
C ASP A 44 -5.10 -2.80 -2.28
N TYR A 45 -3.94 -2.21 -1.92
CA TYR A 45 -3.32 -2.37 -0.60
C TYR A 45 -3.31 -1.08 0.19
N TYR A 46 -2.46 -0.10 -0.15
CA TYR A 46 -2.19 1.00 0.77
C TYR A 46 -3.43 1.80 1.18
N LEU A 47 -4.34 2.09 0.23
CA LEU A 47 -5.60 2.77 0.56
C LEU A 47 -6.46 1.97 1.54
N GLU A 48 -6.53 0.64 1.40
CA GLU A 48 -7.23 -0.24 2.33
C GLU A 48 -6.54 -0.28 3.70
N ASP A 49 -5.21 -0.36 3.71
CA ASP A 49 -4.41 -0.48 4.91
C ASP A 49 -4.56 0.73 5.83
N ILE A 50 -4.67 1.94 5.26
CA ILE A 50 -4.74 3.18 6.05
C ILE A 50 -6.16 3.61 6.44
N LYS A 51 -7.23 3.00 5.92
CA LYS A 51 -8.63 3.43 6.21
C LYS A 51 -8.90 3.59 7.70
N HIS A 52 -8.48 2.61 8.50
CA HIS A 52 -8.68 2.64 9.95
C HIS A 52 -7.96 3.82 10.64
N ARG A 53 -6.84 4.29 10.07
CA ARG A 53 -6.08 5.46 10.57
C ARG A 53 -6.72 6.76 10.11
N ILE A 54 -7.18 6.82 8.86
CA ILE A 54 -7.84 8.01 8.30
C ILE A 54 -9.17 8.31 9.00
N TYR A 55 -9.96 7.28 9.29
CA TYR A 55 -11.24 7.39 10.00
C TYR A 55 -11.11 7.22 11.52
N GLY A 56 -9.90 6.95 12.02
CA GLY A 56 -9.62 6.76 13.44
C GLY A 56 -9.49 8.07 14.22
N LEU A 57 -9.36 7.92 15.54
CA LEU A 57 -9.23 9.04 16.48
C LEU A 57 -7.77 9.41 16.82
N ASP A 58 -6.80 8.54 16.49
CA ASP A 58 -5.38 8.83 16.66
C ASP A 58 -4.92 9.83 15.60
N LEU A 59 -4.81 11.09 16.01
CA LEU A 59 -4.46 12.21 15.14
C LEU A 59 -3.03 12.13 14.60
N GLU A 60 -2.07 11.59 15.36
CA GLU A 60 -0.68 11.47 14.92
C GLU A 60 -0.55 10.36 13.87
N SER A 61 -1.16 9.20 14.13
CA SER A 61 -1.23 8.11 13.16
C SER A 61 -1.92 8.55 11.86
N LYS A 62 -3.03 9.30 11.98
CA LYS A 62 -3.76 9.90 10.84
C LYS A 62 -2.90 10.87 10.04
N ARG A 63 -2.19 11.79 10.70
CA ARG A 63 -1.29 12.76 10.04
C ARG A 63 -0.16 12.04 9.28
N GLY A 64 0.41 11.00 9.87
CA GLY A 64 1.41 10.16 9.21
C GLY A 64 0.89 9.55 7.91
N ALA A 65 -0.30 8.93 7.95
CA ALA A 65 -0.94 8.35 6.77
C ALA A 65 -1.27 9.40 5.71
N GLN A 66 -1.81 10.56 6.11
CA GLN A 66 -2.12 11.66 5.21
C GLN A 66 -0.88 12.23 4.51
N ARG A 67 0.26 12.32 5.22
CA ARG A 67 1.52 12.77 4.64
C ARG A 67 2.02 11.81 3.56
N ALA A 68 2.04 10.52 3.85
CA ALA A 68 2.46 9.50 2.89
C ALA A 68 1.47 9.42 1.71
N LEU A 69 0.15 9.48 1.96
CA LEU A 69 -0.88 9.51 0.93
C LEU A 69 -0.72 10.71 -0.02
N LYS A 70 -0.46 11.90 0.53
CA LYS A 70 -0.18 13.10 -0.25
C LYS A 70 1.02 12.89 -1.16
N GLU A 71 2.13 12.43 -0.61
CA GLU A 71 3.37 12.25 -1.36
C GLU A 71 3.23 11.20 -2.47
N VAL A 72 2.55 10.09 -2.20
CA VAL A 72 2.27 9.04 -3.19
C VAL A 72 1.41 9.59 -4.32
N LEU A 73 0.30 10.26 -4.02
CA LEU A 73 -0.61 10.76 -5.05
C LEU A 73 0.07 11.85 -5.89
N GLU A 74 0.70 12.85 -5.26
CA GLU A 74 1.36 13.96 -5.97
C GLU A 74 2.48 13.44 -6.89
N THR A 75 3.30 12.50 -6.42
CA THR A 75 4.38 11.90 -7.24
C THR A 75 3.83 11.06 -8.38
N THR A 76 2.77 10.29 -8.14
CA THR A 76 2.13 9.48 -9.19
C THR A 76 1.56 10.35 -10.30
N LEU A 77 0.96 11.51 -9.97
CA LEU A 77 0.48 12.46 -10.96
C LEU A 77 1.63 13.00 -11.83
N LYS A 78 2.79 13.33 -11.23
CA LYS A 78 3.98 13.74 -11.98
C LYS A 78 4.44 12.66 -12.96
N LEU A 79 4.47 11.40 -12.54
CA LEU A 79 4.81 10.26 -13.40
C LEU A 79 3.79 10.07 -14.54
N LEU A 80 2.51 10.31 -14.27
CA LEU A 80 1.43 10.18 -15.26
C LEU A 80 1.34 11.37 -16.22
N ALA A 81 1.92 12.53 -15.90
CA ALA A 81 1.76 13.75 -16.67
C ALA A 81 2.09 13.62 -18.17
N PRO A 82 3.13 12.88 -18.60
CA PRO A 82 3.40 12.65 -20.02
C PRO A 82 2.37 11.78 -20.75
N PHE A 83 1.61 10.96 -20.01
CA PHE A 83 0.66 9.98 -20.55
C PHE A 83 -0.80 10.43 -20.49
N ALA A 84 -1.16 11.18 -19.44
CA ALA A 84 -2.52 11.62 -19.16
C ALA A 84 -2.58 13.11 -18.77
N PRO A 85 -2.09 14.02 -19.64
CA PRO A 85 -1.72 15.38 -19.25
C PRO A 85 -2.87 16.22 -18.67
N TYR A 86 -4.08 16.07 -19.21
CA TYR A 86 -5.24 16.84 -18.74
C TYR A 86 -5.76 16.29 -17.41
N THR A 87 -5.90 14.97 -17.30
CA THR A 87 -6.41 14.33 -16.06
C THR A 87 -5.43 14.53 -14.91
N SER A 88 -4.13 14.39 -15.15
CA SER A 88 -3.14 14.62 -14.11
C SER A 88 -3.09 16.09 -13.67
N GLU A 89 -3.21 17.02 -14.61
CA GLU A 89 -3.25 18.47 -14.33
C GLU A 89 -4.49 18.86 -13.52
N GLU A 90 -5.67 18.35 -13.88
CA GLU A 90 -6.93 18.65 -13.18
C GLU A 90 -6.85 18.22 -11.70
N ILE A 91 -6.44 16.96 -11.46
CA ILE A 91 -6.30 16.43 -10.10
C ILE A 91 -5.23 17.20 -9.32
N PHE A 92 -4.08 17.51 -9.93
CA PHE A 92 -3.02 18.27 -9.28
C PHE A 92 -3.46 19.69 -8.93
N SER A 93 -4.17 20.35 -9.85
CA SER A 93 -4.65 21.72 -9.69
C SER A 93 -5.63 21.84 -8.52
N GLU A 94 -6.53 20.87 -8.38
CA GLU A 94 -7.54 20.85 -7.32
C GLU A 94 -6.92 20.55 -5.94
N LEU A 95 -5.94 19.63 -5.88
CA LEU A 95 -5.48 19.07 -4.61
C LEU A 95 -4.17 19.65 -4.09
N PHE A 96 -3.27 20.12 -4.98
CA PHE A 96 -1.88 20.41 -4.62
C PHE A 96 -1.39 21.78 -5.10
N ALA A 97 -1.88 22.27 -6.25
CA ALA A 97 -1.37 23.50 -6.84
C ALA A 97 -1.66 24.72 -5.98
N LYS A 98 -0.67 25.62 -5.89
CA LYS A 98 -0.94 27.02 -5.54
C LYS A 98 -1.37 27.77 -6.79
N ARG A 99 -1.94 28.96 -6.57
CA ARG A 99 -2.43 29.81 -7.67
C ARG A 99 -1.34 30.05 -8.71
N GLY A 100 -1.60 29.61 -9.94
CA GLY A 100 -0.69 29.80 -11.10
C GLY A 100 0.37 28.71 -11.26
N GLU A 101 0.37 27.66 -10.43
CA GLU A 101 1.21 26.48 -10.63
C GLU A 101 0.55 25.49 -11.60
N SER A 102 1.37 24.82 -12.40
CA SER A 102 0.96 23.73 -13.30
C SER A 102 1.80 22.50 -12.97
N LEU A 103 1.21 21.30 -13.08
CA LEU A 103 1.94 20.04 -12.93
C LEU A 103 3.02 19.91 -14.00
N HIS A 104 2.71 20.36 -15.23
CA HIS A 104 3.62 20.30 -16.38
C HIS A 104 4.84 21.21 -16.27
N ALA A 105 4.81 22.15 -15.33
CA ALA A 105 5.94 23.00 -14.99
C ALA A 105 6.77 22.46 -13.81
N GLN A 106 6.38 21.33 -13.21
CA GLN A 106 7.12 20.70 -12.11
C GLN A 106 8.29 19.87 -12.63
N GLU A 107 9.31 19.72 -11.80
CA GLU A 107 10.42 18.79 -12.06
C GLU A 107 9.92 17.33 -12.02
N TRP A 108 10.56 16.50 -12.85
CA TRP A 108 10.40 15.05 -12.82
C TRP A 108 10.78 14.52 -11.43
N PRO A 109 10.02 13.56 -10.85
CA PRO A 109 10.27 13.12 -9.50
C PRO A 109 11.57 12.31 -9.38
N GLU A 110 12.24 12.47 -8.24
CA GLU A 110 13.42 11.69 -7.87
C GLU A 110 13.06 10.57 -6.88
N ALA A 111 13.73 9.42 -7.03
CA ALA A 111 13.62 8.32 -6.08
C ALA A 111 14.38 8.65 -4.79
N LYS A 112 13.65 8.91 -3.70
CA LYS A 112 14.22 9.42 -2.43
C LYS A 112 14.53 8.34 -1.40
N ARG A 113 14.03 7.12 -1.57
CA ARG A 113 14.05 6.09 -0.54
C ARG A 113 14.41 4.72 -1.10
N GLU A 114 15.17 3.97 -0.31
CA GLU A 114 15.28 2.52 -0.46
C GLU A 114 14.24 1.86 0.46
N VAL A 115 13.60 0.80 -0.02
CA VAL A 115 12.72 -0.01 0.83
C VAL A 115 13.62 -0.87 1.71
N ASP A 116 13.48 -0.74 3.03
CA ASP A 116 14.13 -1.66 3.96
C ASP A 116 13.57 -3.08 3.75
N ALA A 117 14.45 -4.07 3.60
CA ALA A 117 14.06 -5.45 3.33
C ALA A 117 13.12 -6.03 4.40
N ALA A 118 13.31 -5.66 5.67
CA ALA A 118 12.43 -6.09 6.76
C ALA A 118 11.05 -5.42 6.67
N VAL A 119 11.00 -4.14 6.29
CA VAL A 119 9.71 -3.44 6.04
C VAL A 119 8.96 -4.10 4.89
N LYS A 120 9.67 -4.44 3.81
CA LYS A 120 9.06 -5.13 2.67
C LYS A 120 8.52 -6.50 3.08
N GLN A 121 9.33 -7.29 3.78
CA GLN A 121 8.93 -8.62 4.26
C GLN A 121 7.70 -8.56 5.16
N ALA A 122 7.66 -7.63 6.12
CA ALA A 122 6.52 -7.46 7.00
C ALA A 122 5.24 -7.07 6.24
N ALA A 123 5.34 -6.15 5.28
CA ALA A 123 4.21 -5.74 4.44
C ALA A 123 3.71 -6.89 3.53
N ASP A 124 4.61 -7.60 2.86
CA ASP A 124 4.28 -8.74 2.00
C ASP A 124 3.55 -9.85 2.78
N LEU A 125 4.01 -10.15 4.00
CA LEU A 125 3.37 -11.11 4.90
C LEU A 125 1.99 -10.62 5.36
N MET A 126 1.86 -9.34 5.74
CA MET A 126 0.58 -8.72 6.07
C MET A 126 -0.41 -8.83 4.91
N HIS A 127 0.00 -8.49 3.69
CA HIS A 127 -0.84 -8.56 2.49
C HIS A 127 -1.23 -9.99 2.15
N SER A 128 -0.35 -10.97 2.38
CA SER A 128 -0.66 -12.39 2.23
C SER A 128 -1.77 -12.82 3.20
N VAL A 129 -1.67 -12.43 4.48
CA VAL A 129 -2.71 -12.72 5.49
C VAL A 129 -4.04 -12.04 5.16
N LEU A 130 -4.00 -10.77 4.77
CA LEU A 130 -5.19 -10.00 4.41
C LEU A 130 -5.85 -10.54 3.14
N SER A 131 -5.07 -10.96 2.14
CA SER A 131 -5.58 -11.56 0.91
C SER A 131 -6.36 -12.84 1.19
N GLU A 132 -5.80 -13.76 2.00
CA GLU A 132 -6.52 -14.97 2.40
C GLU A 132 -7.77 -14.66 3.23
N THR A 133 -7.71 -13.63 4.07
CA THR A 133 -8.87 -13.19 4.84
C THR A 133 -9.98 -12.64 3.94
N ARG A 134 -9.63 -11.84 2.92
CA ARG A 134 -10.57 -11.31 1.91
C ARG A 134 -11.18 -12.45 1.09
N LYS A 135 -10.37 -13.43 0.66
CA LYS A 135 -10.85 -14.64 -0.04
C LYS A 135 -11.85 -15.42 0.78
N PHE A 136 -11.57 -15.64 2.07
CA PHE A 136 -12.50 -16.31 2.97
C PHE A 136 -13.83 -15.56 3.09
N LYS A 137 -13.79 -14.23 3.31
CA LYS A 137 -15.00 -13.39 3.39
C LYS A 137 -15.82 -13.46 2.10
N ALA A 138 -15.17 -13.34 0.95
CA ALA A 138 -15.82 -13.43 -0.36
C ALA A 138 -16.48 -14.80 -0.57
N GLY A 139 -15.78 -15.89 -0.23
CA GLY A 139 -16.31 -17.26 -0.32
C GLY A 139 -17.52 -17.53 0.60
N LYS A 140 -17.73 -16.68 1.61
CA LYS A 140 -18.89 -16.70 2.51
C LYS A 140 -19.95 -15.62 2.18
N GLY A 141 -19.73 -14.80 1.14
CA GLY A 141 -20.62 -13.68 0.81
C GLY A 141 -20.63 -12.56 1.83
N LEU A 142 -19.59 -12.46 2.66
CA LEU A 142 -19.47 -11.44 3.70
C LEU A 142 -18.86 -10.15 3.14
N SER A 143 -19.30 -9.00 3.69
CA SER A 143 -18.67 -7.72 3.36
C SER A 143 -17.25 -7.64 3.93
N LEU A 144 -16.39 -6.82 3.33
CA LEU A 144 -15.02 -6.62 3.82
C LEU A 144 -14.97 -6.07 5.25
N ASN A 145 -15.99 -5.29 5.63
CA ASN A 145 -16.14 -4.72 6.98
C ASN A 145 -16.79 -5.69 7.99
N ALA A 146 -17.20 -6.90 7.57
CA ALA A 146 -17.76 -7.88 8.49
C ALA A 146 -16.76 -8.21 9.60
N PRO A 147 -17.17 -8.20 10.89
CA PRO A 147 -16.32 -8.57 12.00
C PRO A 147 -15.76 -9.99 11.86
N VAL A 148 -14.55 -10.19 12.35
CA VAL A 148 -13.86 -11.49 12.40
C VAL A 148 -13.50 -11.76 13.86
N ALA A 149 -13.94 -12.90 14.41
CA ALA A 149 -13.62 -13.24 15.79
C ALA A 149 -12.12 -13.55 15.94
N ARG A 150 -11.57 -14.34 15.03
CA ARG A 150 -10.16 -14.76 15.10
C ARG A 150 -9.56 -15.04 13.72
N ILE A 151 -8.29 -14.66 13.55
CA ILE A 151 -7.44 -15.08 12.45
C ILE A 151 -6.30 -15.90 13.04
N GLU A 152 -6.16 -17.15 12.62
CA GLU A 152 -5.03 -18.00 12.97
C GLU A 152 -4.10 -18.10 11.76
N VAL A 153 -2.83 -17.76 11.95
CA VAL A 153 -1.82 -17.80 10.89
C VAL A 153 -0.75 -18.82 11.26
N GLY A 154 -0.50 -19.78 10.38
CA GLY A 154 0.61 -20.72 10.50
C GLY A 154 1.76 -20.33 9.58
N MET A 155 2.97 -20.18 10.13
CA MET A 155 4.18 -19.87 9.36
C MET A 155 5.46 -20.29 10.11
N GLY A 156 6.61 -20.12 9.46
CA GLY A 156 7.93 -20.34 10.06
C GLY A 156 8.28 -19.27 11.10
N VAL A 157 9.34 -19.55 11.87
CA VAL A 157 9.76 -18.68 13.01
C VAL A 157 10.19 -17.29 12.54
N GLU A 158 10.93 -17.21 11.43
CA GLU A 158 11.45 -15.94 10.93
C GLU A 158 10.33 -15.06 10.37
N GLU A 159 9.38 -15.64 9.64
CA GLU A 159 8.19 -14.94 9.15
C GLU A 159 7.31 -14.48 10.31
N ALA A 160 7.15 -15.31 11.34
CA ALA A 160 6.38 -14.95 12.53
C ALA A 160 6.96 -13.73 13.25
N ARG A 161 8.30 -13.60 13.28
CA ARG A 161 8.98 -12.42 13.82
C ARG A 161 8.70 -11.17 12.98
N ALA A 162 8.78 -11.28 11.65
CA ALA A 162 8.49 -10.17 10.76
C ALA A 162 7.01 -9.73 10.82
N LEU A 163 6.07 -10.67 10.98
CA LEU A 163 4.65 -10.37 11.12
C LEU A 163 4.30 -9.66 12.43
N ALA A 164 5.09 -9.88 13.49
CA ALA A 164 4.81 -9.35 14.82
C ALA A 164 4.63 -7.82 14.82
N ASP A 165 5.40 -7.11 13.99
CA ASP A 165 5.37 -5.65 13.87
C ASP A 165 4.12 -5.10 13.17
N VAL A 166 3.29 -5.97 12.57
CA VAL A 166 2.11 -5.60 11.78
C VAL A 166 0.82 -6.31 12.23
N ILE A 167 0.86 -7.04 13.36
CA ILE A 167 -0.31 -7.76 13.88
C ILE A 167 -1.48 -6.80 14.17
N ASP A 168 -1.21 -5.64 14.75
CA ASP A 168 -2.27 -4.68 15.08
C ASP A 168 -2.85 -4.02 13.82
N GLU A 169 -2.03 -3.74 12.81
CA GLU A 169 -2.51 -3.34 11.49
C GLU A 169 -3.41 -4.41 10.87
N ILE A 170 -3.02 -5.69 10.89
CA ILE A 170 -3.84 -6.79 10.37
C ILE A 170 -5.20 -6.84 11.08
N LYS A 171 -5.21 -6.74 12.42
CA LYS A 171 -6.46 -6.70 13.21
C LYS A 171 -7.36 -5.55 12.76
N ALA A 172 -6.79 -4.35 12.64
CA ALA A 172 -7.54 -3.14 12.32
C ALA A 172 -8.13 -3.14 10.89
N VAL A 173 -7.36 -3.66 9.93
CA VAL A 173 -7.75 -3.76 8.51
C VAL A 173 -8.76 -4.90 8.32
N ALA A 174 -8.51 -6.07 8.90
CA ALA A 174 -9.38 -7.24 8.75
C ALA A 174 -10.67 -7.18 9.59
N LYS A 175 -10.78 -6.22 10.51
CA LYS A 175 -11.83 -6.16 11.56
C LYS A 175 -11.80 -7.40 12.45
N ALA A 176 -10.59 -7.86 12.79
CA ALA A 176 -10.38 -9.03 13.61
C ALA A 176 -10.18 -8.67 15.08
N SER A 177 -10.85 -9.39 15.98
CA SER A 177 -10.67 -9.22 17.43
C SER A 177 -9.30 -9.75 17.87
N VAL A 178 -8.87 -10.89 17.31
CA VAL A 178 -7.58 -11.54 17.65
C VAL A 178 -6.90 -12.06 16.38
N VAL A 179 -5.57 -11.90 16.32
CA VAL A 179 -4.69 -12.57 15.34
C VAL A 179 -3.70 -13.42 16.15
N GLU A 180 -3.70 -14.73 15.93
CA GLU A 180 -2.79 -15.69 16.58
C GLU A 180 -1.80 -16.24 15.56
N VAL A 181 -0.51 -16.12 15.86
CA VAL A 181 0.55 -16.73 15.04
C VAL A 181 0.98 -18.04 15.69
N LYS A 182 0.93 -19.12 14.93
CA LYS A 182 1.36 -20.46 15.35
C LYS A 182 2.57 -20.87 14.52
N HIS A 183 3.55 -21.44 15.19
CA HIS A 183 4.66 -22.10 14.49
C HIS A 183 4.11 -23.28 13.69
N SER A 184 4.46 -23.33 12.40
CA SER A 184 4.11 -24.42 11.50
C SER A 184 5.36 -24.93 10.80
N GLU A 185 5.66 -26.22 10.94
CA GLU A 185 6.69 -26.91 10.14
C GLU A 185 6.21 -27.18 8.69
N LYS A 186 4.92 -26.91 8.39
CA LYS A 186 4.29 -27.01 7.06
C LYS A 186 4.03 -25.63 6.45
N GLU A 187 3.65 -25.61 5.15
CA GLU A 187 3.29 -24.44 4.34
C GLU A 187 2.43 -23.40 5.09
N PHE A 188 2.62 -22.13 4.71
CA PHE A 188 1.84 -20.97 5.16
C PHE A 188 0.33 -21.24 5.06
N PHE A 189 -0.41 -20.96 6.14
CA PHE A 189 -1.87 -21.02 6.13
C PHE A 189 -2.52 -19.89 6.92
N VAL A 190 -3.74 -19.53 6.52
CA VAL A 190 -4.59 -18.57 7.22
C VAL A 190 -5.95 -19.20 7.44
N LYS A 191 -6.39 -19.27 8.70
CA LYS A 191 -7.71 -19.75 9.09
C LYS A 191 -8.49 -18.62 9.74
N VAL A 192 -9.64 -18.30 9.16
CA VAL A 192 -10.52 -17.23 9.63
C VAL A 192 -11.73 -17.83 10.35
N VAL A 193 -12.02 -17.32 11.54
CA VAL A 193 -13.20 -17.66 12.34
C VAL A 193 -14.05 -16.40 12.46
N VAL A 194 -15.28 -16.48 11.96
CA VAL A 194 -16.29 -15.42 12.09
C VAL A 194 -17.16 -15.70 13.31
N GLU A 195 -17.81 -14.64 13.82
CA GLU A 195 -18.82 -14.74 14.87
C GLU A 195 -20.07 -15.51 14.41
#